data_AF-A0A1H3JS50-F1
#
_entry.id   AF-A0A1H3JS50-F1
#
_cell.length_a   1.000
_cell.length_b   1.000
_cell.length_c   1.000
_cell.angle_alpha   90.00
_cell.angle_beta   90.00
_cell.angle_gamma   90.00
#
_symmetry.space_group_name_H-M   'P 1'
#
loop_
_entity.id
_entity.type
_entity.pdbx_description
1 polymer ?
#
loop_
_entity_poly.entity_id
_entity_poly.type
_entity_poly.pdbx_seq_one_letter_code
_entity_poly.pdbx_strand_id
1 'polypeptide(L)'
;MKPKKQEPTPCDDLFRMRLEQMLDQRHELYRLAGKIDWSVVEERFDRLYSDEGRPAIPIRLMVGLHYLKHTFNESDETVVERWVENPYWQYFCGEEYFRHELPIDPSQMTRFRDRIGEAGCEFMLSLTVVAGIATQTVSKTSLTAVNVDSTVQEKAINYPTDARLYHKAGSAL
;
A
#
# COMPACT_ATOMS: atom_id res chain seq x y z
N MET A 1 17.89 -9.67 -6.55
CA MET A 1 18.77 -8.87 -5.68
C MET A 1 18.00 -8.28 -4.54
N LYS A 2 18.65 -8.19 -3.38
CA LYS A 2 18.22 -7.36 -2.26
C LYS A 2 17.91 -5.94 -2.73
N PRO A 3 16.96 -5.26 -2.10
CA PRO A 3 16.70 -3.86 -2.42
C PRO A 3 17.97 -3.07 -2.16
N LYS A 4 18.35 -2.20 -3.10
CA LYS A 4 19.48 -1.30 -2.87
C LYS A 4 19.06 -0.38 -1.71
N LYS A 5 19.72 -0.50 -0.56
CA LYS A 5 19.62 0.54 0.48
C LYS A 5 19.96 1.86 -0.18
N GLN A 6 19.15 2.90 0.04
CA GLN A 6 19.44 4.22 -0.51
C GLN A 6 20.84 4.62 -0.03
N GLU A 7 21.82 4.49 -0.90
CA GLU A 7 23.16 5.02 -0.65
C GLU A 7 23.04 6.53 -0.85
N PRO A 8 23.55 7.36 0.08
CA PRO A 8 23.62 8.78 -0.14
C PRO A 8 24.46 9.00 -1.40
N THR A 9 23.81 9.47 -2.46
CA THR A 9 24.46 9.73 -3.75
C THR A 9 25.64 10.66 -3.49
N PRO A 10 26.87 10.31 -3.92
CA PRO A 10 28.01 11.17 -3.66
C PRO A 10 27.90 12.45 -4.51
N CYS A 11 27.71 13.58 -3.82
CA CYS A 11 28.28 14.88 -4.18
C CYS A 11 27.73 15.68 -5.39
N ASP A 12 26.44 15.59 -5.75
CA ASP A 12 25.83 16.54 -6.74
C ASP A 12 24.66 17.39 -6.22
N ASP A 13 24.22 17.24 -4.97
CA ASP A 13 22.99 17.91 -4.48
C ASP A 13 23.17 18.72 -3.18
N LEU A 14 24.22 19.55 -3.11
CA LEU A 14 24.41 20.49 -1.98
C LEU A 14 23.21 21.43 -1.77
N PHE A 15 22.37 21.62 -2.80
CA PHE A 15 21.23 22.54 -2.82
C PHE A 15 19.85 21.88 -2.79
N ARG A 16 19.74 20.55 -2.77
CA ARG A 16 18.41 19.93 -2.65
C ARG A 16 17.95 19.95 -1.20
N MET A 17 16.83 20.61 -0.98
CA MET A 17 16.12 20.58 0.29
C MET A 17 15.65 19.15 0.56
N ARG A 18 16.02 18.61 1.72
CA ARG A 18 15.55 17.29 2.17
C ARG A 18 14.06 17.36 2.49
N LEU A 19 13.31 16.31 2.20
CA LEU A 19 11.87 16.24 2.52
C LEU A 19 11.62 16.48 4.02
N GLU A 20 12.50 15.99 4.90
CA GLU A 20 12.43 16.23 6.34
C GLU A 20 12.46 17.70 6.75
N GLN A 21 13.10 18.55 5.94
CA GLN A 21 13.22 19.99 6.19
C GLN A 21 12.06 20.77 5.56
N MET A 22 11.39 20.20 4.57
CA MET A 22 10.29 20.83 3.83
C MET A 22 8.92 20.54 4.47
N LEU A 23 8.76 19.38 5.11
CA LEU A 23 7.47 18.88 5.59
C LEU A 23 7.16 19.33 7.01
N ASP A 24 5.86 19.55 7.30
CA ASP A 24 5.41 19.78 8.68
C ASP A 24 5.42 18.47 9.47
N GLN A 25 6.18 18.46 10.57
CA GLN A 25 6.30 17.30 11.45
C GLN A 25 5.00 16.96 12.20
N ARG A 26 4.03 17.88 12.22
CA ARG A 26 2.71 17.66 12.82
C ARG A 26 1.78 16.85 11.93
N HIS A 27 2.08 16.75 10.63
CA HIS A 27 1.27 16.03 9.67
C HIS A 27 1.18 14.53 10.02
N GLU A 28 -0.01 13.95 9.83
CA GLU A 28 -0.33 12.57 10.25
C GLU A 28 0.59 11.54 9.61
N LEU A 29 0.82 11.63 8.29
CA LEU A 29 1.72 10.74 7.56
C LEU A 29 3.19 10.87 8.01
N TYR A 30 3.63 12.07 8.39
CA TYR A 30 5.00 12.28 8.88
C TYR A 30 5.18 11.58 10.22
N ARG A 31 4.22 11.76 11.13
CA ARG A 31 4.23 11.08 12.44
C ARG A 31 4.12 9.58 12.29
N LEU A 32 3.25 9.10 11.41
CA LEU A 32 3.07 7.68 11.15
C LEU A 32 4.34 7.02 10.60
N ALA A 33 5.03 7.69 9.67
CA ALA A 33 6.32 7.23 9.15
C ALA A 33 7.34 6.98 10.27
N GLY A 34 7.36 7.81 11.31
CA GLY A 34 8.25 7.63 12.47
C GLY A 34 7.75 6.63 13.53
N LYS A 35 6.52 6.11 13.41
CA LYS A 35 5.95 5.12 14.35
C LYS A 35 6.02 3.69 13.85
N ILE A 36 6.07 3.49 12.54
CA ILE A 36 6.22 2.17 11.93
C ILE A 36 7.69 1.75 12.02
N ASP A 37 7.94 0.54 12.53
CA ASP A 37 9.27 -0.05 12.52
C ASP A 37 9.61 -0.61 11.14
N TRP A 38 10.18 0.25 10.29
CA TRP A 38 10.57 -0.13 8.93
C TRP A 38 11.73 -1.13 8.89
N SER A 39 12.56 -1.20 9.93
CA SER A 39 13.70 -2.14 9.95
C SER A 39 13.22 -3.59 10.06
N VAL A 40 12.18 -3.85 10.86
CA VAL A 40 11.57 -5.18 10.96
C VAL A 40 10.89 -5.58 9.64
N VAL A 41 10.27 -4.61 8.96
CA VAL A 41 9.67 -4.83 7.62
C VAL A 41 10.73 -5.25 6.61
N GLU A 42 11.83 -4.49 6.56
CA GLU A 42 12.94 -4.77 5.67
C GLU A 42 13.55 -6.14 5.96
N GLU A 43 13.85 -6.47 7.22
CA GLU A 43 14.43 -7.77 7.57
C GLU A 43 13.51 -8.95 7.19
N ARG A 44 12.20 -8.80 7.42
CA ARG A 44 11.22 -9.83 7.11
C ARG A 44 11.14 -10.10 5.61
N PHE A 45 11.08 -9.03 4.81
CA PHE A 45 10.89 -9.15 3.36
C PHE A 45 12.20 -9.32 2.60
N ASP A 46 13.36 -8.91 3.14
CA ASP A 46 14.68 -9.10 2.51
C ASP A 46 14.96 -10.58 2.19
N ARG A 47 14.46 -11.49 3.05
CA ARG A 47 14.55 -12.95 2.86
C ARG A 47 13.84 -13.45 1.59
N LEU A 48 12.93 -12.67 1.01
CA LEU A 48 12.22 -13.00 -0.23
C LEU A 48 12.99 -12.57 -1.48
N TYR A 49 14.13 -11.91 -1.33
CA TYR A 49 14.96 -11.42 -2.43
C TYR A 49 16.27 -12.21 -2.51
N SER A 50 16.61 -12.69 -3.71
CA SER A 50 17.93 -13.29 -4.02
C SER A 50 19.03 -12.24 -3.97
N ASP A 51 20.30 -12.60 -3.76
CA ASP A 51 21.46 -11.69 -3.84
C ASP A 51 21.92 -11.38 -5.27
N GLU A 52 21.41 -12.09 -6.29
CA GLU A 52 21.81 -11.95 -7.70
C GLU A 52 20.70 -11.35 -8.58
N GLY A 53 21.05 -10.72 -9.71
CA GLY A 53 20.12 -10.12 -10.70
C GLY A 53 19.96 -8.58 -10.71
N ARG A 54 18.78 -8.05 -11.08
CA ARG A 54 18.50 -6.59 -11.06
C ARG A 54 18.23 -6.14 -9.62
N PRO A 55 18.76 -4.98 -9.15
CA PRO A 55 18.44 -4.44 -7.83
C PRO A 55 16.93 -4.30 -7.65
N ALA A 56 16.42 -4.81 -6.53
CA ALA A 56 15.01 -4.72 -6.23
C ALA A 56 14.62 -3.29 -5.81
N ILE A 57 13.35 -2.98 -6.02
CA ILE A 57 12.74 -1.74 -5.54
C ILE A 57 12.75 -1.76 -4.00
N PRO A 58 13.04 -0.63 -3.33
CA PRO A 58 13.04 -0.53 -1.88
C PRO A 58 11.74 -1.10 -1.26
N ILE A 59 11.89 -1.94 -0.24
CA ILE A 59 10.75 -2.58 0.45
C ILE A 59 9.84 -1.52 1.08
N ARG A 60 10.43 -0.50 1.72
CA ARG A 60 9.68 0.61 2.33
C ARG A 60 8.79 1.33 1.32
N LEU A 61 9.25 1.54 0.10
CA LEU A 61 8.47 2.14 -0.98
C LEU A 61 7.26 1.27 -1.34
N MET A 62 7.47 -0.03 -1.54
CA MET A 62 6.38 -0.97 -1.86
C MET A 62 5.32 -1.05 -0.75
N VAL A 63 5.76 -1.26 0.48
CA VAL A 63 4.88 -1.35 1.65
C VAL A 63 4.16 -0.02 1.89
N GLY A 64 4.87 1.11 1.74
CA GLY A 64 4.31 2.44 1.86
C GLY A 64 3.20 2.72 0.84
N LEU A 65 3.42 2.38 -0.44
CA LEU A 65 2.40 2.51 -1.49
C LEU A 65 1.16 1.68 -1.19
N HIS A 66 1.31 0.45 -0.68
CA HIS A 66 0.17 -0.37 -0.27
C HIS A 66 -0.62 0.25 0.90
N TYR A 67 0.06 0.80 1.91
CA TYR A 67 -0.65 1.49 2.98
C TYR A 67 -1.37 2.73 2.50
N LEU A 68 -0.74 3.55 1.65
CA LEU A 68 -1.37 4.74 1.06
C LEU A 68 -2.59 4.35 0.23
N LYS A 69 -2.47 3.32 -0.61
CA LYS A 69 -3.57 2.77 -1.41
C LYS A 69 -4.79 2.45 -0.54
N HIS A 70 -4.59 1.69 0.53
CA HIS A 70 -5.69 1.28 1.40
C HIS A 70 -6.24 2.42 2.27
N THR A 71 -5.38 3.36 2.69
CA THR A 71 -5.79 4.50 3.52
C THR A 71 -6.65 5.49 2.72
N PHE A 72 -6.31 5.73 1.45
CA PHE A 72 -6.99 6.70 0.59
C PHE A 72 -7.97 6.05 -0.39
N ASN A 73 -8.16 4.72 -0.34
CA ASN A 73 -9.04 3.96 -1.23
C ASN A 73 -8.73 4.17 -2.73
N GLU A 74 -7.45 4.10 -3.07
CA GLU A 74 -6.91 4.33 -4.42
C GLU A 74 -6.67 3.02 -5.19
N SER A 75 -6.54 3.10 -6.52
CA SER A 75 -6.05 1.99 -7.34
C SER A 75 -4.52 1.92 -7.31
N ASP A 76 -3.92 0.84 -7.86
CA ASP A 76 -2.45 0.75 -7.95
C ASP A 76 -1.88 1.80 -8.93
N GLU A 77 -2.65 2.20 -9.93
CA GLU A 77 -2.27 3.25 -10.89
C GLU A 77 -2.37 4.63 -10.25
N THR A 78 -3.52 4.96 -9.65
CA THR A 78 -3.76 6.30 -9.10
C THR A 78 -2.90 6.58 -7.88
N VAL A 79 -2.54 5.57 -7.08
CA VAL A 79 -1.64 5.76 -5.94
C VAL A 79 -0.22 6.13 -6.39
N VAL A 80 0.27 5.53 -7.49
CA VAL A 80 1.60 5.81 -8.03
C VAL A 80 1.64 7.18 -8.70
N GLU A 81 0.56 7.58 -9.38
CA GLU A 81 0.42 8.92 -9.96
C GLU A 81 0.40 10.01 -8.88
N ARG A 82 -0.47 9.86 -7.86
CA ARG A 82 -0.58 10.83 -6.75
C ARG A 82 0.68 10.90 -5.89
N TRP A 83 1.46 9.83 -5.83
CA TRP A 83 2.73 9.80 -5.12
C TRP A 83 3.73 10.82 -5.70
N VAL A 84 3.72 11.04 -7.02
CA VAL A 84 4.61 12.02 -7.67
C VAL A 84 4.25 13.44 -7.25
N GLU A 85 2.97 13.73 -7.07
CA GLU A 85 2.48 15.07 -6.72
C GLU A 85 2.62 15.40 -5.23
N ASN A 86 2.67 14.38 -4.36
CA ASN A 86 2.56 14.56 -2.92
C ASN A 86 3.87 14.28 -2.15
N PRO A 87 4.56 15.30 -1.61
CA PRO A 87 5.83 15.10 -0.92
C PRO A 87 5.69 14.33 0.41
N TYR A 88 4.51 14.35 1.07
CA TYR A 88 4.28 13.54 2.26
C TYR A 88 4.23 12.05 1.93
N TRP A 89 3.71 11.68 0.76
CA TRP A 89 3.65 10.29 0.31
C TRP A 89 5.05 9.77 -0.02
N GLN A 90 5.87 10.59 -0.66
CA GLN A 90 7.27 10.27 -0.92
C GLN A 90 8.06 10.05 0.37
N TYR A 91 7.92 10.96 1.33
CA TYR A 91 8.57 10.82 2.64
C TYR A 91 8.11 9.57 3.40
N PHE A 92 6.80 9.29 3.40
CA PHE A 92 6.25 8.10 4.04
C PHE A 92 6.87 6.81 3.45
N CYS A 93 6.96 6.75 2.12
CA CYS A 93 7.62 5.68 1.36
C CYS A 93 9.15 5.63 1.49
N GLY A 94 9.77 6.57 2.20
CA GLY A 94 11.19 6.57 2.51
C GLY A 94 12.08 7.29 1.51
N GLU A 95 11.55 8.22 0.72
CA GLU A 95 12.40 9.11 -0.06
C GLU A 95 12.99 10.22 0.82
N GLU A 96 14.25 10.55 0.56
CA GLU A 96 14.94 11.67 1.23
C GLU A 96 14.74 12.99 0.51
N TYR A 97 14.56 12.93 -0.82
CA TYR A 97 14.43 14.08 -1.71
C TYR A 97 13.17 13.95 -2.56
N PHE A 98 12.60 15.09 -2.92
CA PHE A 98 11.42 15.11 -3.79
C PHE A 98 11.76 14.62 -5.20
N ARG A 99 10.99 13.65 -5.69
CA ARG A 99 11.09 13.09 -7.03
C ARG A 99 9.89 13.51 -7.87
N HIS A 100 10.14 13.79 -9.14
CA HIS A 100 9.13 14.20 -10.11
C HIS A 100 8.75 13.06 -11.08
N GLU A 101 9.41 11.91 -10.96
CA GLU A 101 9.21 10.74 -11.82
C GLU A 101 8.47 9.65 -11.07
N LEU A 102 7.74 8.82 -11.82
CA LEU A 102 7.05 7.65 -11.25
C LEU A 102 8.07 6.71 -10.62
N PRO A 103 7.86 6.29 -9.36
CA PRO A 103 8.84 5.48 -8.65
C PRO A 103 8.91 4.04 -9.19
N ILE A 104 7.78 3.53 -9.69
CA ILE A 104 7.60 2.16 -10.19
C ILE A 104 6.54 2.13 -11.30
N ASP A 105 6.52 1.02 -12.04
CA ASP A 105 5.34 0.65 -12.82
C ASP A 105 4.26 0.04 -11.90
N PRO A 106 2.97 0.43 -12.01
CA PRO A 106 1.90 -0.08 -11.13
C PRO A 106 1.80 -1.61 -11.08
N SER A 107 2.14 -2.33 -12.16
CA SER A 107 2.11 -3.80 -12.17
C SER A 107 3.09 -4.43 -11.17
N GLN A 108 4.11 -3.68 -10.73
CA GLN A 108 5.04 -4.15 -9.70
C GLN A 108 4.36 -4.28 -8.33
N MET A 109 3.31 -3.50 -8.05
CA MET A 109 2.53 -3.65 -6.81
C MET A 109 1.78 -4.98 -6.78
N THR A 110 1.22 -5.42 -7.91
CA THR A 110 0.61 -6.75 -8.04
C THR A 110 1.63 -7.85 -7.82
N ARG A 111 2.77 -7.76 -8.50
CA ARG A 111 3.87 -8.74 -8.34
C ARG A 111 4.41 -8.79 -6.92
N PHE A 112 4.42 -7.66 -6.22
CA PHE A 112 4.84 -7.58 -4.83
C PHE A 112 3.85 -8.33 -3.92
N ARG A 113 2.53 -8.12 -4.10
CA ARG A 113 1.50 -8.88 -3.36
C ARG A 113 1.62 -10.38 -3.59
N ASP A 114 1.79 -10.80 -4.83
CA ASP A 114 1.97 -12.22 -5.17
C ASP A 114 3.23 -12.82 -4.52
N ARG A 115 4.30 -12.02 -4.42
CA ARG A 115 5.57 -12.44 -3.80
C ARG A 115 5.48 -12.59 -2.29
N ILE A 116 4.87 -11.63 -1.59
CA ILE A 116 4.78 -11.67 -0.13
C ILE A 116 3.70 -12.65 0.35
N GLY A 117 2.70 -12.92 -0.50
CA GLY A 117 1.59 -13.81 -0.20
C GLY A 117 0.72 -13.35 0.97
N GLU A 118 -0.19 -14.22 1.40
CA GLU A 118 -1.12 -13.95 2.50
C GLU A 118 -0.38 -13.65 3.81
N ALA A 119 0.63 -14.46 4.16
CA ALA A 119 1.43 -14.27 5.38
C ALA A 119 2.16 -12.92 5.41
N GLY A 120 2.54 -12.37 4.25
CA GLY A 120 3.14 -11.04 4.16
C GLY A 120 2.12 -9.92 4.35
N CYS A 121 0.92 -10.07 3.78
CA CYS A 121 -0.19 -9.15 3.97
C CYS A 121 -0.66 -9.11 5.44
N GLU A 122 -0.79 -10.27 6.09
CA GLU A 122 -1.10 -10.38 7.52
C GLU A 122 -0.04 -9.69 8.39
N PHE A 123 1.24 -9.88 8.05
CA PHE A 123 2.33 -9.20 8.75
C PHE A 123 2.24 -7.67 8.61
N MET A 124 1.97 -7.15 7.40
CA MET A 124 1.76 -5.72 7.19
C MET A 124 0.58 -5.19 8.02
N LEU A 125 -0.55 -5.91 8.04
CA LEU A 125 -1.69 -5.55 8.87
C LEU A 125 -1.34 -5.57 10.37
N SER A 126 -0.55 -6.55 10.82
CA SER A 126 -0.13 -6.63 12.22
C SER A 126 0.68 -5.41 12.65
N LEU A 127 1.51 -4.86 11.76
CA LEU A 127 2.31 -3.66 12.04
C LEU A 127 1.44 -2.42 12.20
N THR A 128 0.39 -2.26 11.39
CA THR A 128 -0.52 -1.11 11.52
C THR A 128 -1.35 -1.21 12.80
N VAL A 129 -1.75 -2.43 13.20
CA VAL A 129 -2.42 -2.67 14.49
C VAL A 129 -1.50 -2.33 15.66
N VAL A 130 -0.24 -2.81 15.64
CA VAL A 130 0.75 -2.49 16.69
C VAL A 130 1.00 -0.99 16.78
N ALA A 131 1.18 -0.33 15.64
CA ALA A 131 1.33 1.13 15.59
C ALA A 131 0.09 1.83 16.17
N GLY A 132 -1.12 1.40 15.82
CA GLY A 132 -2.38 1.95 16.32
C GLY A 132 -2.59 1.79 17.83
N ILE A 133 -2.15 0.66 18.41
CA ILE A 133 -2.14 0.45 19.86
C ILE A 133 -1.12 1.39 20.52
N ALA A 134 0.08 1.50 19.94
CA ALA A 134 1.15 2.34 20.47
C ALA A 134 0.80 3.83 20.44
N THR A 135 0.05 4.29 19.43
CA THR A 135 -0.45 5.67 19.33
C THR A 135 -1.76 5.89 20.07
N GLN A 136 -2.30 4.87 20.75
CA GLN A 136 -3.61 4.89 21.43
C GLN A 136 -4.78 5.24 20.50
N THR A 137 -4.61 5.09 19.19
CA THR A 137 -5.66 5.31 18.18
C THR A 137 -6.66 4.14 18.18
N VAL A 138 -6.17 2.94 18.49
CA VAL A 138 -6.99 1.72 18.59
C VAL A 138 -6.91 1.17 20.00
N SER A 139 -8.08 0.96 20.63
CA SER A 139 -8.15 0.27 21.92
C SER A 139 -7.97 -1.23 21.73
N LYS A 140 -7.28 -1.88 22.68
CA LYS A 140 -7.14 -3.34 22.71
C LYS A 140 -8.50 -4.04 22.77
N THR A 141 -9.49 -3.43 23.42
CA THR A 141 -10.86 -3.98 23.50
C THR A 141 -11.54 -4.01 22.13
N SER A 142 -11.25 -3.05 21.25
CA SER A 142 -11.81 -2.99 19.89
C SER A 142 -11.32 -4.13 18.99
N LEU A 143 -10.20 -4.80 19.33
CA LEU A 143 -9.67 -5.93 18.57
C LEU A 143 -10.32 -7.26 18.91
N THR A 144 -11.22 -7.30 19.91
CA THR A 144 -11.87 -8.55 20.36
C THR A 144 -12.94 -9.03 19.38
N ALA A 145 -13.53 -8.13 18.60
CA ALA A 145 -14.59 -8.43 17.65
C ALA A 145 -14.28 -7.78 16.31
N VAL A 146 -14.40 -8.56 15.24
CA VAL A 146 -14.30 -8.08 13.86
C VAL A 146 -15.70 -8.06 13.27
N ASN A 147 -16.22 -6.85 13.02
CA ASN A 147 -17.48 -6.69 12.30
C ASN A 147 -17.21 -6.67 10.80
N VAL A 148 -17.64 -7.71 10.10
CA VAL A 148 -17.58 -7.79 8.64
C VAL A 148 -18.95 -7.41 8.11
N ASP A 149 -19.07 -6.18 7.58
CA ASP A 149 -20.30 -5.74 6.92
C ASP A 149 -20.29 -6.23 5.47
N SER A 150 -20.92 -7.39 5.22
CA SER A 150 -21.17 -7.85 3.86
C SER A 150 -22.50 -7.26 3.39
N THR A 151 -22.44 -6.20 2.57
CA THR A 151 -23.63 -5.72 1.86
C THR A 151 -24.01 -6.74 0.79
N VAL A 152 -24.92 -7.66 1.14
CA VAL A 152 -25.56 -8.53 0.16
C VAL A 152 -26.53 -7.66 -0.64
N GLN A 153 -26.09 -7.17 -1.79
CA GLN A 153 -27.01 -6.61 -2.76
C GLN A 153 -27.74 -7.77 -3.42
N GLU A 154 -29.03 -7.95 -3.12
CA GLU A 154 -29.87 -8.88 -3.85
C GLU A 154 -29.86 -8.48 -5.33
N LYS A 155 -29.03 -9.16 -6.12
CA LYS A 155 -29.07 -8.99 -7.56
C LYS A 155 -30.38 -9.63 -8.00
N ALA A 156 -31.30 -8.83 -8.52
CA ALA A 156 -32.57 -9.30 -9.10
C ALA A 156 -32.32 -10.08 -10.42
N ILE A 157 -31.50 -11.13 -10.33
CA ILE A 157 -31.31 -12.10 -11.40
C ILE A 157 -32.49 -13.05 -11.29
N ASN A 158 -33.48 -12.89 -12.15
CA ASN A 158 -34.39 -14.01 -12.41
C ASN A 158 -33.56 -15.10 -13.07
N TYR A 159 -33.38 -16.23 -12.37
CA TYR A 159 -32.78 -17.40 -12.98
C TYR A 159 -33.60 -17.77 -14.23
N PRO A 160 -32.98 -17.93 -15.42
CA PRO A 160 -33.72 -18.25 -16.64
C PRO A 160 -34.24 -19.68 -16.52
N THR A 161 -35.46 -19.82 -16.01
CA THR A 161 -36.21 -21.07 -16.16
C THR A 161 -36.85 -21.06 -17.54
N ASP A 162 -36.70 -22.14 -18.30
CA ASP A 162 -37.22 -22.25 -19.67
C ASP A 162 -38.70 -21.85 -19.77
N ALA A 163 -39.51 -22.20 -18.77
CA ALA A 163 -40.93 -21.82 -18.69
C ALA A 163 -41.17 -20.29 -18.79
N ARG A 164 -40.31 -19.48 -18.17
CA ARG A 164 -40.40 -18.00 -18.25
C ARG A 164 -39.92 -17.47 -19.59
N LEU A 165 -38.91 -18.08 -20.20
CA LEU A 165 -38.46 -17.74 -21.55
C LEU A 165 -39.55 -18.03 -22.58
N TYR A 166 -40.20 -19.20 -22.51
CA TYR A 166 -41.35 -19.55 -23.37
C TYR A 166 -42.52 -18.59 -23.20
N HIS A 167 -42.86 -18.23 -21.95
CA HIS A 167 -43.92 -17.26 -21.69
C HIS A 167 -43.59 -15.87 -22.27
N LYS A 168 -42.32 -15.43 -22.15
CA LYS A 168 -41.88 -14.13 -22.68
C LYS A 168 -41.87 -14.13 -24.21
N ALA A 169 -41.47 -15.23 -24.85
CA ALA A 169 -41.50 -15.40 -26.30
C ALA A 169 -42.95 -15.42 -26.84
N GLY A 170 -43.88 -16.07 -26.14
CA GLY A 170 -45.29 -16.09 -26.52
C GLY A 170 -46.01 -14.75 -26.31
N SER A 171 -45.51 -13.90 -25.40
CA SER A 171 -46.07 -12.55 -25.14
C SER A 171 -45.55 -11.48 -26.12
N ALA A 172 -44.59 -11.83 -26.98
CA ALA A 172 -43.95 -10.91 -27.93
C ALA A 172 -44.43 -11.09 -29.38
N LEU A 173 -45.46 -11.93 -29.58
CA LEU A 173 -46.25 -12.08 -30.81
C LEU A 173 -47.58 -11.33 -30.66
#